data_AF-A0A1S3IJI2-F1
#
_entry.id   AF-A0A1S3IJI2-F1
#
_cell.length_a   1.000
_cell.length_b   1.000
_cell.length_c   1.000
_cell.angle_alpha   90.00
_cell.angle_beta   90.00
_cell.angle_gamma   90.00
#
_symmetry.space_group_name_H-M   'P 1'
#
loop_
_entity.id
_entity.type
_entity.pdbx_description
1 polymer ?
#
loop_
_entity_poly.entity_id
_entity_poly.type
_entity_poly.pdbx_seq_one_letter_code
_entity_poly.pdbx_strand_id
1 'polypeptide(L)'
;MAQKEKEKKEESLRLLAQKAREQRAGIKRVDDGDDEARERDELRRDRQKDRQRERNLARAAPDKRSKLQRDQDRDVSEKIALGLPNAGRSQDAQFDQRLFNQSKGMDSGFNEDDSYNVYDKPWRGDQDIAGSIYRPSKNLDKDIYGDDLDKLINTNRFVPDKEFSGTDRTRRREGPVQFERDEEEDPFGLNKFLTEAKKGGAAKRPAEDSRSSRDYDKGKKRRDY
;
A
#
# COMPACT_ATOMS: atom_id res chain seq x y z
N MET A 1 -59.77 -21.07 27.10
CA MET A 1 -59.17 -21.57 25.85
C MET A 1 -57.69 -21.23 25.75
N ALA A 2 -57.28 -19.97 25.94
CA ALA A 2 -55.87 -19.55 25.91
C ALA A 2 -54.95 -20.26 26.92
N GLN A 3 -55.44 -20.58 28.12
CA GLN A 3 -54.65 -21.33 29.11
C GLN A 3 -54.37 -22.77 28.66
N LYS A 4 -55.37 -23.46 28.10
CA LYS A 4 -55.21 -24.81 27.55
C LYS A 4 -54.23 -24.86 26.37
N GLU A 5 -54.17 -23.80 25.55
CA GLU A 5 -53.17 -23.69 24.47
C GLU A 5 -51.76 -23.43 25.00
N LYS A 6 -51.65 -22.64 26.08
CA LYS A 6 -50.37 -22.40 26.75
C LYS A 6 -49.84 -23.68 27.39
N GLU A 7 -50.69 -24.43 28.08
CA GLU A 7 -50.36 -25.74 28.66
C GLU A 7 -49.92 -26.73 27.58
N LYS A 8 -50.63 -26.83 26.45
CA LYS A 8 -50.22 -27.68 25.32
C LYS A 8 -48.86 -27.29 24.72
N LYS A 9 -48.57 -25.99 24.62
CA LYS A 9 -47.26 -25.49 24.15
C LYS A 9 -46.17 -25.76 25.18
N GLU A 10 -46.47 -25.67 26.46
CA GLU A 10 -45.54 -25.97 27.54
C GLU A 10 -45.24 -27.48 27.60
N GLU A 11 -46.25 -28.33 27.46
CA GLU A 11 -46.08 -29.78 27.35
C GLU A 11 -45.27 -30.18 26.11
N SER A 12 -45.51 -29.55 24.95
CA SER A 12 -44.75 -29.84 23.73
C SER A 12 -43.29 -29.41 23.85
N LEU A 13 -43.02 -28.23 24.43
CA LEU A 13 -41.67 -27.75 24.72
C LEU A 13 -40.96 -28.62 25.76
N ARG A 14 -41.71 -29.13 26.76
CA ARG A 14 -41.19 -30.05 27.77
C ARG A 14 -40.80 -31.40 27.16
N LEU A 15 -41.63 -31.97 26.30
CA LEU A 15 -41.32 -33.19 25.55
C LEU A 15 -40.11 -32.99 24.63
N LEU A 16 -40.05 -31.87 23.91
CA LEU A 16 -38.91 -31.53 23.06
C LEU A 16 -37.61 -31.41 23.88
N ALA A 17 -37.67 -30.76 25.04
CA ALA A 17 -36.54 -30.62 25.95
C ALA A 17 -36.11 -31.95 26.57
N GLN A 18 -37.08 -32.82 26.91
CA GLN A 18 -36.80 -34.17 27.40
C GLN A 18 -36.11 -35.01 26.32
N LYS A 19 -36.64 -35.00 25.09
CA LYS A 19 -36.02 -35.68 23.94
C LYS A 19 -34.61 -35.16 23.65
N ALA A 20 -34.39 -33.84 23.72
CA ALA A 20 -33.06 -33.25 23.55
C ALA A 20 -32.08 -33.64 24.67
N ARG A 21 -32.57 -33.81 25.91
CA ARG A 21 -31.77 -34.31 27.04
C ARG A 21 -31.45 -35.79 26.90
N GLU A 22 -32.39 -36.61 26.46
CA GLU A 22 -32.17 -38.04 26.21
C GLU A 22 -31.16 -38.24 25.08
N GLN A 23 -31.27 -37.47 23.99
CA GLN A 23 -30.27 -37.44 22.91
C GLN A 23 -28.89 -36.98 23.40
N ARG A 24 -28.84 -36.02 24.33
CA ARG A 24 -27.57 -35.54 24.93
C ARG A 24 -27.00 -36.48 25.99
N ALA A 25 -27.84 -37.20 26.72
CA ALA A 25 -27.45 -38.07 27.83
C ALA A 25 -26.96 -39.43 27.35
N GLY A 26 -27.22 -39.84 26.10
CA GLY A 26 -26.66 -41.06 25.52
C GLY A 26 -27.07 -42.36 26.23
N ILE A 27 -28.10 -42.32 27.10
CA ILE A 27 -28.58 -43.50 27.82
C ILE A 27 -29.55 -44.25 26.90
N LYS A 28 -29.02 -45.16 26.10
CA LYS A 28 -29.81 -46.13 25.34
C LYS A 28 -30.49 -47.10 26.29
N ARG A 29 -31.80 -47.29 26.11
CA ARG A 29 -32.50 -48.46 26.62
C ARG A 29 -32.04 -49.66 25.77
N VAL A 30 -31.83 -50.80 26.42
CA VAL A 30 -31.18 -52.00 25.87
C VAL A 30 -32.04 -52.72 24.79
N ASP A 31 -33.18 -52.15 24.40
CA ASP A 31 -34.11 -52.69 23.40
C ASP A 31 -33.96 -52.03 22.00
N ASP A 32 -33.20 -50.93 21.89
CA ASP A 32 -33.02 -50.15 20.65
C ASP A 32 -31.93 -50.69 19.69
N GLY A 33 -31.47 -51.93 19.86
CA GLY A 33 -30.40 -52.50 19.02
C GLY A 33 -30.78 -52.63 17.54
N ASP A 34 -32.05 -52.96 17.27
CA ASP A 34 -32.60 -53.05 15.92
C ASP A 34 -32.89 -51.67 15.31
N ASP A 35 -33.30 -50.70 16.14
CA ASP A 35 -33.59 -49.34 15.69
C ASP A 35 -32.31 -48.53 15.47
N GLU A 36 -31.26 -48.71 16.28
CA GLU A 36 -29.93 -48.14 16.00
C GLU A 36 -29.32 -48.69 14.70
N ALA A 37 -29.50 -49.98 14.42
CA ALA A 37 -29.03 -50.58 13.18
C ALA A 37 -29.76 -49.97 11.96
N ARG A 38 -31.08 -49.77 12.07
CA ARG A 38 -31.89 -49.09 11.05
C ARG A 38 -31.48 -47.63 10.89
N GLU A 39 -31.31 -46.88 11.97
CA GLU A 39 -30.85 -45.48 11.93
C GLU A 39 -29.46 -45.35 11.28
N ARG A 40 -28.56 -46.31 11.54
CA ARG A 40 -27.23 -46.33 10.92
C ARG A 40 -27.29 -46.64 9.42
N ASP A 41 -28.19 -47.54 9.00
CA ASP A 41 -28.41 -47.84 7.58
C ASP A 41 -29.11 -46.69 6.84
N GLU A 42 -30.04 -46.01 7.49
CA GLU A 42 -30.65 -44.78 7.01
C GLU A 42 -29.60 -43.68 6.84
N LEU A 43 -28.71 -43.49 7.82
CA LEU A 43 -27.61 -42.52 7.73
C LEU A 43 -26.66 -42.83 6.57
N ARG A 44 -26.37 -44.12 6.33
CA ARG A 44 -25.56 -44.56 5.18
C ARG A 44 -26.26 -44.25 3.86
N ARG A 45 -27.56 -44.54 3.78
CA ARG A 45 -28.39 -44.28 2.60
C ARG A 45 -28.55 -42.80 2.32
N ASP A 46 -28.78 -41.99 3.34
CA ASP A 46 -28.90 -40.54 3.23
C ASP A 46 -27.58 -39.92 2.78
N ARG A 47 -26.45 -40.32 3.38
CA ARG A 47 -25.12 -39.87 2.93
C ARG A 47 -24.83 -40.30 1.49
N GLN A 48 -25.32 -41.45 1.04
CA GLN A 48 -25.19 -41.87 -0.35
C GLN A 48 -26.08 -41.04 -1.29
N LYS A 49 -27.32 -40.77 -0.89
CA LYS A 49 -28.29 -39.94 -1.63
C LYS A 49 -27.84 -38.49 -1.72
N ASP A 50 -27.23 -37.95 -0.67
CA ASP A 50 -26.68 -36.60 -0.64
C ASP A 50 -25.44 -36.49 -1.51
N ARG A 51 -24.52 -37.45 -1.45
CA ARG A 51 -23.39 -37.51 -2.41
C ARG A 51 -23.87 -37.61 -3.85
N GLN A 52 -24.95 -38.35 -4.10
CA GLN A 52 -25.55 -38.47 -5.44
C GLN A 52 -26.22 -37.16 -5.89
N ARG A 53 -26.97 -36.49 -5.00
CA ARG A 53 -27.55 -35.16 -5.24
C ARG A 53 -26.47 -34.12 -5.49
N GLU A 54 -25.41 -34.13 -4.69
CA GLU A 54 -24.28 -33.22 -4.83
C GLU A 54 -23.52 -33.47 -6.14
N ARG A 55 -23.28 -34.74 -6.52
CA ARG A 55 -22.70 -35.11 -7.81
C ARG A 55 -23.59 -34.67 -8.98
N ASN A 56 -24.91 -34.85 -8.86
CA ASN A 56 -25.86 -34.40 -9.88
C ASN A 56 -25.93 -32.88 -9.96
N LEU A 57 -25.90 -32.17 -8.82
CA LEU A 57 -25.92 -30.71 -8.75
C LEU A 57 -24.63 -30.10 -9.29
N ALA A 58 -23.47 -30.70 -8.97
CA ALA A 58 -22.17 -30.35 -9.52
C ALA A 58 -22.11 -30.59 -11.04
N ARG A 59 -22.77 -31.64 -11.54
CA ARG A 59 -22.85 -31.95 -12.97
C ARG A 59 -23.89 -31.12 -13.73
N ALA A 60 -25.00 -30.74 -13.10
CA ALA A 60 -26.13 -30.07 -13.74
C ALA A 60 -25.97 -28.55 -13.86
N ALA A 61 -25.16 -27.90 -13.02
CA ALA A 61 -24.97 -26.45 -13.09
C ALA A 61 -23.61 -25.97 -12.54
N PRO A 62 -22.48 -26.35 -13.15
CA PRO A 62 -21.16 -25.83 -12.77
C PRO A 62 -21.09 -24.30 -12.85
N ASP A 63 -21.74 -23.70 -13.86
CA ASP A 63 -21.67 -22.25 -14.10
C ASP A 63 -22.46 -21.41 -13.09
N LYS A 64 -23.54 -21.95 -12.52
CA LYS A 64 -24.39 -21.22 -11.56
C LYS A 64 -23.80 -21.26 -10.14
N ARG A 65 -23.16 -22.39 -9.76
CA ARG A 65 -22.40 -22.49 -8.51
C ARG A 65 -21.14 -21.63 -8.55
N SER A 66 -20.41 -21.65 -9.66
CA SER A 66 -19.21 -20.82 -9.86
C SER A 66 -19.51 -19.33 -9.74
N LYS A 67 -20.60 -18.84 -10.34
CA LYS A 67 -21.01 -17.42 -10.19
C LYS A 67 -21.35 -17.06 -8.75
N LEU A 68 -22.16 -17.86 -8.06
CA LEU A 68 -22.61 -17.54 -6.71
C LEU A 68 -21.48 -17.65 -5.68
N GLN A 69 -20.56 -18.59 -5.87
CA GLN A 69 -19.34 -18.72 -5.06
C GLN A 69 -18.33 -17.62 -5.38
N ARG A 70 -18.12 -17.27 -6.65
CA ARG A 70 -17.27 -16.15 -7.06
C ARG A 70 -17.80 -14.81 -6.54
N ASP A 71 -19.11 -14.60 -6.58
CA ASP A 71 -19.75 -13.40 -6.02
C ASP A 71 -19.57 -13.33 -4.49
N GLN A 72 -19.52 -14.49 -3.80
CA GLN A 72 -19.19 -14.56 -2.37
C GLN A 72 -17.72 -14.27 -2.09
N ASP A 73 -16.81 -14.81 -2.91
CA ASP A 73 -15.35 -14.68 -2.77
C ASP A 73 -14.79 -13.34 -3.30
N ARG A 74 -15.59 -12.52 -4.00
CA ARG A 74 -15.16 -11.19 -4.46
C ARG A 74 -14.72 -10.32 -3.29
N ASP A 75 -13.60 -9.64 -3.47
CA ASP A 75 -13.10 -8.66 -2.53
C ASP A 75 -14.08 -7.49 -2.34
N VAL A 76 -14.01 -6.85 -1.18
CA VAL A 76 -14.92 -5.76 -0.81
C VAL A 76 -14.83 -4.59 -1.80
N SER A 77 -13.63 -4.27 -2.30
CA SER A 77 -13.40 -3.26 -3.33
C SER A 77 -14.07 -3.61 -4.67
N GLU A 78 -14.01 -4.87 -5.10
CA GLU A 78 -14.65 -5.35 -6.34
C GLU A 78 -16.18 -5.39 -6.22
N LYS A 79 -16.70 -5.78 -5.05
CA LYS A 79 -18.13 -5.72 -4.73
C LYS A 79 -18.67 -4.29 -4.81
N ILE A 80 -17.89 -3.31 -4.32
CA ILE A 80 -18.23 -1.88 -4.40
C ILE A 80 -18.19 -1.39 -5.85
N ALA A 81 -17.14 -1.73 -6.61
CA ALA A 81 -17.01 -1.33 -8.01
C ALA A 81 -18.13 -1.93 -8.90
N LEU A 82 -18.63 -3.12 -8.57
CA LEU A 82 -19.71 -3.80 -9.30
C LEU A 82 -21.10 -3.51 -8.72
N GLY A 83 -21.20 -2.64 -7.71
CA GLY A 83 -22.46 -2.18 -7.12
C GLY A 83 -23.28 -3.28 -6.44
N LEU A 84 -22.66 -4.41 -6.05
CA LEU A 84 -23.37 -5.42 -5.28
C LEU A 84 -23.61 -4.90 -3.86
N PRO A 85 -24.83 -5.05 -3.32
CA PRO A 85 -25.10 -4.67 -1.94
C PRO A 85 -24.25 -5.55 -1.00
N ASN A 86 -23.35 -4.91 -0.24
CA ASN A 86 -22.60 -5.59 0.80
C ASN A 86 -23.59 -6.01 1.90
N ALA A 87 -23.94 -7.31 1.95
CA ALA A 87 -24.77 -7.87 3.01
C ALA A 87 -24.02 -8.06 4.35
N GLY A 88 -22.84 -7.44 4.50
CA GLY A 88 -22.16 -7.30 5.76
C GLY A 88 -22.98 -6.41 6.71
N ARG A 89 -23.84 -7.04 7.51
CA ARG A 89 -24.50 -6.41 8.66
C ARG A 89 -23.45 -6.03 9.70
N SER A 90 -22.84 -4.87 9.55
CA SER A 90 -22.16 -4.18 10.65
C SER A 90 -23.22 -3.30 11.33
N GLN A 91 -23.52 -3.61 12.59
CA GLN A 91 -24.50 -2.85 13.40
C GLN A 91 -23.91 -1.54 13.95
N ASP A 92 -22.61 -1.31 13.76
CA ASP A 92 -21.92 -0.10 14.19
C ASP A 92 -21.70 0.87 13.04
N ALA A 93 -21.64 2.17 13.36
CA ALA A 93 -21.41 3.25 12.42
C ALA A 93 -20.25 2.90 11.48
N GLN A 94 -20.52 2.88 10.19
CA GLN A 94 -19.53 2.59 9.17
C GLN A 94 -18.56 3.77 9.09
N PHE A 95 -17.46 3.70 9.84
CA PHE A 95 -16.40 4.68 9.76
C PHE A 95 -15.52 4.40 8.52
N ASP A 96 -15.07 5.47 7.86
CA ASP A 96 -14.17 5.39 6.71
C ASP A 96 -12.78 4.92 7.17
N GLN A 97 -12.31 3.79 6.64
CA GLN A 97 -11.00 3.21 6.96
C GLN A 97 -9.84 4.17 6.70
N ARG A 98 -9.99 5.10 5.74
CA ARG A 98 -8.97 6.12 5.43
C ARG A 98 -8.77 7.12 6.56
N LEU A 99 -9.67 7.16 7.55
CA LEU A 99 -9.57 8.04 8.71
C LEU A 99 -8.75 7.40 9.85
N PHE A 100 -8.73 6.06 9.97
CA PHE A 100 -8.03 5.38 11.07
C PHE A 100 -6.52 5.24 10.87
N ASN A 101 -6.06 5.31 9.63
CA ASN A 101 -4.63 5.24 9.29
C ASN A 101 -4.00 6.64 9.16
N GLN A 102 -4.64 7.68 9.72
CA GLN A 102 -4.07 9.01 9.78
C GLN A 102 -3.34 9.16 11.12
N SER A 103 -2.01 9.32 11.11
CA SER A 103 -1.21 9.67 12.30
C SER A 103 -1.45 11.12 12.78
N LYS A 104 -2.30 11.86 12.08
CA LYS A 104 -2.58 13.27 12.35
C LYS A 104 -3.31 13.41 13.68
N GLY A 105 -2.68 14.10 14.63
CA GLY A 105 -3.22 14.38 15.95
C GLY A 105 -2.49 13.70 17.11
N MET A 106 -1.61 12.72 16.86
CA MET A 106 -0.72 12.19 17.90
C MET A 106 0.50 13.10 18.16
N ASP A 107 0.90 13.89 17.16
CA ASP A 107 2.09 14.74 17.18
C ASP A 107 1.82 16.18 17.68
N SER A 108 0.55 16.60 17.70
CA SER A 108 0.12 17.92 18.14
C SER A 108 -0.20 17.93 19.64
N GLY A 109 0.80 18.15 20.49
CA GLY A 109 0.57 18.40 21.92
C GLY A 109 1.61 17.83 22.90
N PHE A 110 2.64 17.13 22.44
CA PHE A 110 3.68 16.53 23.29
C PHE A 110 5.01 17.30 23.31
N ASN A 111 5.03 18.57 22.88
CA ASN A 111 6.27 19.34 22.79
C ASN A 111 6.46 20.28 23.99
N GLU A 112 7.71 20.44 24.42
CA GLU A 112 8.13 21.38 25.47
C GLU A 112 7.81 22.82 25.03
N ASP A 113 7.44 23.70 25.97
CA ASP A 113 7.07 25.10 25.70
C ASP A 113 8.16 25.92 24.96
N ASP A 114 9.42 25.47 25.04
CA ASP A 114 10.57 26.08 24.35
C ASP A 114 10.74 25.59 22.89
N SER A 115 10.01 24.54 22.50
CA SER A 115 10.02 24.02 21.14
C SER A 115 9.11 24.89 20.26
N TYR A 116 9.71 25.67 19.37
CA TYR A 116 9.04 26.58 18.42
C TYR A 116 8.16 25.86 17.36
N ASN A 117 7.17 25.08 17.81
CA ASN A 117 6.26 24.26 17.02
C ASN A 117 4.85 24.87 16.99
N VAL A 118 4.75 26.16 16.67
CA VAL A 118 3.47 26.91 16.58
C VAL A 118 2.58 26.41 15.43
N TYR A 119 3.18 25.75 14.44
CA TYR A 119 2.48 25.28 13.25
C TYR A 119 2.61 23.76 13.08
N ASP A 120 1.49 23.10 12.80
CA ASP A 120 1.43 21.66 12.53
C ASP A 120 2.04 21.26 11.18
N LYS A 121 2.29 22.24 10.29
CA LYS A 121 2.79 21.99 8.94
C LYS A 121 3.97 22.91 8.60
N PRO A 122 5.00 22.40 7.93
CA PRO A 122 6.05 23.24 7.40
C PRO A 122 5.49 24.17 6.31
N TRP A 123 6.05 25.37 6.22
CA TRP A 123 5.67 26.36 5.20
C TRP A 123 5.93 25.86 3.76
N ARG A 124 6.88 24.94 3.59
CA ARG A 124 7.14 24.23 2.32
C ARG A 124 6.56 22.83 2.42
N GLY A 125 5.55 22.52 1.61
CA GLY A 125 5.06 21.16 1.41
C GLY A 125 5.99 20.27 0.57
N ASP A 126 7.08 20.85 0.05
CA ASP A 126 7.97 20.21 -0.93
C ASP A 126 9.06 19.31 -0.33
N GLN A 127 9.21 19.23 0.99
CA GLN A 127 10.23 18.36 1.61
C GLN A 127 10.02 16.89 1.20
N ASP A 128 8.77 16.44 1.08
CA ASP A 128 8.43 15.09 0.59
C ASP A 128 8.48 14.99 -0.94
N ILE A 129 8.17 16.08 -1.65
CA ILE A 129 8.23 16.12 -3.12
C ILE A 129 9.69 15.96 -3.57
N ALA A 130 10.67 16.48 -2.83
CA ALA A 130 12.09 16.34 -3.12
C ALA A 130 12.54 14.87 -3.31
N GLY A 131 11.96 13.92 -2.57
CA GLY A 131 12.22 12.48 -2.73
C GLY A 131 11.60 11.85 -3.99
N SER A 132 10.73 12.58 -4.68
CA SER A 132 9.97 12.16 -5.86
C SER A 132 10.26 12.99 -7.12
N ILE A 133 11.02 14.10 -7.01
CA ILE A 133 11.37 14.97 -8.15
C ILE A 133 12.11 14.19 -9.25
N TYR A 134 12.93 13.20 -8.89
CA TYR A 134 13.56 12.32 -9.87
C TYR A 134 13.89 10.95 -9.26
N ARG A 135 13.00 9.97 -9.48
CA ARG A 135 13.25 8.55 -9.21
C ARG A 135 12.94 7.74 -10.46
N PRO A 136 13.90 7.59 -11.39
CA PRO A 136 13.72 6.75 -12.57
C PRO A 136 13.46 5.30 -12.12
N SER A 137 12.22 4.85 -12.28
CA SER A 137 11.86 3.46 -12.04
C SER A 137 12.03 2.69 -13.34
N LYS A 138 13.07 1.86 -13.43
CA LYS A 138 13.31 0.98 -14.59
C LYS A 138 12.14 0.02 -14.86
N ASN A 139 11.33 -0.25 -13.84
CA ASN A 139 10.21 -1.19 -13.95
C ASN A 139 8.93 -0.49 -14.44
N LEU A 140 8.75 0.80 -14.13
CA LEU A 140 7.55 1.54 -14.56
C LEU A 140 7.54 1.73 -16.08
N ASP A 141 8.71 2.00 -16.67
CA ASP A 141 8.86 2.15 -18.12
C ASP A 141 8.61 0.83 -18.87
N LYS A 142 8.93 -0.30 -18.24
CA LYS A 142 8.78 -1.63 -18.82
C LYS A 142 7.32 -2.00 -19.07
N ASP A 143 6.43 -1.60 -18.15
CA ASP A 143 4.99 -1.85 -18.29
C ASP A 143 4.33 -0.89 -19.30
N ILE A 144 4.88 0.31 -19.46
CA ILE A 144 4.32 1.37 -20.34
C ILE A 144 4.80 1.20 -21.80
N TYR A 145 6.09 0.93 -21.99
CA TYR A 145 6.72 0.89 -23.32
C TYR A 145 7.07 -0.54 -23.79
N GLY A 146 6.91 -1.55 -22.93
CA GLY A 146 7.21 -2.94 -23.23
C GLY A 146 8.71 -3.22 -23.44
N ASP A 147 9.05 -4.51 -23.54
CA ASP A 147 10.42 -4.98 -23.82
C ASP A 147 10.97 -4.55 -25.19
N ASP A 148 10.16 -3.88 -26.02
CA ASP A 148 10.51 -3.50 -27.38
C ASP A 148 11.47 -2.31 -27.42
N LEU A 149 11.43 -1.45 -26.40
CA LEU A 149 12.31 -0.29 -26.30
C LEU A 149 13.76 -0.73 -26.03
N ASP A 150 13.97 -1.69 -25.13
CA ASP A 150 15.27 -2.31 -24.91
C ASP A 150 15.79 -3.03 -26.15
N LYS A 151 14.92 -3.72 -26.90
CA LYS A 151 15.29 -4.36 -28.17
C LYS A 151 15.71 -3.33 -29.22
N LEU A 152 14.95 -2.24 -29.35
CA LEU A 152 15.21 -1.18 -30.32
C LEU A 152 16.51 -0.43 -30.00
N ILE A 153 16.75 -0.09 -28.71
CA ILE A 153 18.00 0.53 -28.22
C ILE A 153 19.21 -0.36 -28.53
N ASN A 154 19.07 -1.67 -28.34
CA ASN A 154 20.16 -2.61 -28.58
C ASN A 154 20.39 -2.93 -30.08
N THR A 155 19.55 -2.42 -30.98
CA THR A 155 19.82 -2.56 -32.41
C THR A 155 20.80 -1.47 -32.88
N ASN A 156 21.89 -1.88 -33.54
CA ASN A 156 22.85 -0.97 -34.19
C ASN A 156 22.29 -0.25 -35.44
N ARG A 157 20.95 -0.20 -35.60
CA ARG A 157 20.28 0.42 -36.76
C ARG A 157 20.34 1.94 -36.73
N PHE A 158 20.62 2.54 -35.58
CA PHE A 158 20.59 3.99 -35.35
C PHE A 158 21.93 4.56 -34.85
N VAL A 159 23.05 3.98 -35.28
CA VAL A 159 24.38 4.56 -35.00
C VAL A 159 24.69 5.58 -36.10
N PRO A 160 24.81 6.88 -35.80
CA PRO A 160 25.22 7.89 -36.79
C PRO A 160 26.69 7.70 -37.17
N ASP A 161 27.03 7.93 -38.45
CA ASP A 161 28.42 7.87 -38.92
C ASP A 161 29.30 8.98 -38.32
N LYS A 162 28.68 10.05 -37.81
CA LYS A 162 29.35 11.18 -37.18
C LYS A 162 28.75 11.43 -35.81
N GLU A 163 29.51 11.08 -34.77
CA GLU A 163 29.12 11.30 -33.38
C GLU A 163 29.37 12.76 -32.97
N PHE A 164 28.52 13.28 -32.07
CA PHE A 164 28.69 14.62 -31.48
C PHE A 164 29.71 14.55 -30.33
N SER A 165 30.44 15.64 -30.07
CA SER A 165 31.36 15.66 -28.92
C SER A 165 30.57 15.42 -27.63
N GLY A 166 31.10 14.60 -26.73
CA GLY A 166 30.40 14.21 -25.51
C GLY A 166 29.39 13.05 -25.62
N THR A 167 29.18 12.44 -26.81
CA THR A 167 28.32 11.23 -26.94
C THR A 167 29.06 9.89 -26.79
N ASP A 168 30.30 9.90 -26.28
CA ASP A 168 31.12 8.72 -26.06
C ASP A 168 30.42 7.66 -25.19
N ARG A 169 30.11 6.51 -25.81
CA ARG A 169 29.39 5.39 -25.19
C ARG A 169 30.23 4.64 -24.15
N THR A 170 31.54 4.85 -24.11
CA THR A 170 32.42 4.22 -23.12
C THR A 170 32.36 4.90 -21.76
N ARG A 171 31.87 6.15 -21.71
CA ARG A 171 31.73 6.92 -20.47
C ARG A 171 30.36 6.65 -19.86
N ARG A 172 30.34 6.14 -18.63
CA ARG A 172 29.11 6.04 -17.83
C ARG A 172 28.62 7.44 -17.50
N ARG A 173 27.40 7.77 -17.92
CA ARG A 173 26.75 9.05 -17.60
C ARG A 173 26.34 9.07 -16.12
N GLU A 174 27.28 9.43 -15.26
CA GLU A 174 27.03 9.65 -13.83
C GLU A 174 26.94 11.16 -13.56
N GLY A 175 25.72 11.65 -13.40
CA GLY A 175 25.44 13.02 -12.99
C GLY A 175 24.62 13.83 -14.01
N PRO A 176 24.16 15.04 -13.61
CA PRO A 176 23.46 15.95 -14.49
C PRO A 176 24.32 16.26 -15.72
N VAL A 177 23.67 16.32 -16.89
CA VAL A 177 24.32 16.63 -18.18
C VAL A 177 25.18 17.88 -18.02
N GLN A 178 26.49 17.69 -18.11
CA GLN A 178 27.44 18.78 -18.20
C GLN A 178 27.41 19.27 -19.64
N PHE A 179 27.06 20.52 -19.85
CA PHE A 179 27.20 21.13 -21.16
C PHE A 179 28.69 21.39 -21.40
N GLU A 180 29.24 20.85 -22.49
CA GLU A 180 30.49 21.38 -23.02
C GLU A 180 30.21 22.85 -23.33
N ARG A 181 30.97 23.75 -22.69
CA ARG A 181 30.98 25.15 -23.09
C ARG A 181 31.69 25.14 -24.44
N ASP A 182 30.93 25.03 -25.51
CA ASP A 182 31.44 25.16 -26.85
C ASP A 182 32.16 26.51 -26.91
N GLU A 183 33.50 26.45 -26.93
CA GLU A 183 34.36 27.56 -27.30
C GLU A 183 34.31 27.77 -28.82
N GLU A 184 33.13 27.60 -29.43
CA GLU A 184 32.86 28.17 -30.73
C GLU A 184 33.06 29.67 -30.58
N GLU A 185 34.08 30.17 -31.27
CA GLU A 185 34.57 31.54 -31.18
C GLU A 185 33.39 32.50 -31.18
N ASP A 186 33.13 33.07 -29.99
CA ASP A 186 32.05 34.02 -29.76
C ASP A 186 32.09 35.11 -30.83
N PRO A 187 31.17 35.09 -31.82
CA PRO A 187 31.24 35.99 -32.97
C PRO A 187 31.11 37.46 -32.57
N PHE A 188 30.63 37.72 -31.35
CA PHE A 188 30.41 39.04 -30.79
C PHE A 188 31.38 39.40 -29.65
N GLY A 189 32.29 38.50 -29.28
CA GLY A 189 33.32 38.73 -28.25
C GLY A 189 32.79 39.07 -26.84
N LEU A 190 31.51 38.84 -26.58
CA LEU A 190 30.82 39.09 -25.31
C LEU A 190 31.39 38.27 -24.14
N ASN A 191 31.89 37.08 -24.41
CA ASN A 191 32.54 36.18 -23.47
C ASN A 191 33.85 36.78 -22.97
N LYS A 192 34.65 37.41 -23.83
CA LYS A 192 35.87 38.14 -23.40
C LYS A 192 35.48 39.34 -22.53
N PHE A 193 34.48 40.11 -22.96
CA PHE A 193 33.95 41.25 -22.21
C PHE A 193 33.42 40.85 -20.81
N LEU A 194 32.65 39.78 -20.71
CA LEU A 194 32.12 39.26 -19.44
C LEU A 194 33.25 38.73 -18.54
N THR A 195 34.26 38.05 -19.09
CA THR A 195 35.41 37.61 -18.30
C THR A 195 36.24 38.77 -17.77
N GLU A 196 36.41 39.84 -18.55
CA GLU A 196 37.16 41.03 -18.16
C GLU A 196 36.40 41.87 -17.12
N ALA A 197 35.09 42.04 -17.28
CA ALA A 197 34.22 42.65 -16.28
C ALA A 197 34.20 41.86 -14.97
N LYS A 198 34.17 40.52 -15.03
CA LYS A 198 34.23 39.64 -13.85
C LYS A 198 35.60 39.71 -13.16
N LYS A 199 36.68 39.83 -13.92
CA LYS A 199 38.04 40.04 -13.37
C LYS A 199 38.18 41.45 -12.74
N GLY A 200 37.54 42.47 -13.31
CA GLY A 200 37.49 43.83 -12.78
C GLY A 200 36.66 43.97 -11.50
N GLY A 201 35.60 43.16 -11.34
CA GLY A 201 34.76 43.14 -10.12
C GLY A 201 35.37 42.38 -8.93
N ALA A 202 36.43 41.60 -9.15
CA ALA A 202 37.10 40.81 -8.11
C ALA A 202 38.29 41.52 -7.43
N ALA A 203 38.61 42.76 -7.82
CA ALA A 203 39.55 43.62 -7.11
C ALA A 203 38.87 44.23 -5.88
N LYS A 204 38.70 43.41 -4.83
CA LYS A 204 38.29 43.87 -3.50
C LYS A 204 39.26 44.94 -3.00
N ARG A 205 38.68 46.09 -2.63
CA ARG A 205 39.26 47.13 -1.77
C ARG A 205 39.98 46.51 -0.55
N PRO A 206 41.11 47.07 -0.09
CA PRO A 206 41.67 46.65 1.19
C PRO A 206 40.69 47.07 2.29
N ALA A 207 40.16 46.09 3.02
CA ALA A 207 39.43 46.36 4.25
C ALA A 207 40.47 46.81 5.28
N GLU A 208 40.43 48.08 5.68
CA GLU A 208 41.04 48.52 6.93
C GLU A 208 40.34 47.77 8.06
N ASP A 209 41.07 46.85 8.69
CA ASP A 209 40.68 46.27 9.97
C ASP A 209 41.28 47.17 11.06
N SER A 210 40.42 47.96 11.67
CA SER A 210 40.75 48.86 12.76
C SER A 210 41.27 48.04 13.95
N ARG A 211 42.52 48.28 14.31
CA ARG A 211 43.13 47.83 15.56
C ARG A 211 42.31 48.36 16.74
N SER A 212 41.52 47.49 17.37
CA SER A 212 41.01 47.70 18.72
C SER A 212 41.60 46.65 19.65
N SER A 213 42.50 47.13 20.49
CA SER A 213 43.13 46.46 21.61
C SER A 213 42.10 45.81 22.55
N ARG A 214 42.31 44.52 22.85
CA ARG A 214 42.14 43.99 24.22
C ARG A 214 42.78 42.61 24.35
N ASP A 215 43.92 42.60 25.02
CA ASP A 215 44.38 41.52 25.88
C ASP A 215 43.21 40.91 26.66
N TYR A 216 43.09 39.59 26.67
CA TYR A 216 42.96 38.77 27.89
C TYR A 216 43.03 37.28 27.52
N ASP A 217 44.23 36.74 27.72
CA ASP A 217 44.52 35.57 28.55
C ASP A 217 43.53 34.38 28.57
N LYS A 218 44.13 33.19 28.34
CA LYS A 218 43.99 31.97 29.16
C LYS A 218 42.98 30.87 28.78
N GLY A 219 43.55 29.67 28.58
CA GLY A 219 42.92 28.37 28.91
C GLY A 219 42.49 27.52 27.71
N LYS A 220 43.39 26.88 26.97
CA LYS A 220 43.92 25.52 27.21
C LYS A 220 42.86 24.43 27.54
N LYS A 221 42.86 23.41 26.65
CA LYS A 221 42.48 21.98 26.82
C LYS A 221 41.01 21.61 26.58
N ARG A 222 40.66 20.46 25.98
CA ARG A 222 41.38 19.36 25.30
C ARG A 222 40.31 18.41 24.73
N ARG A 223 40.62 17.84 23.56
CA ARG A 223 40.47 16.42 23.15
C ARG A 223 39.17 15.69 23.48
N ASP A 224 38.56 15.24 22.39
CA ASP A 224 38.40 13.82 22.01
C ASP A 224 38.09 12.84 23.14
N TYR A 225 36.87 12.33 23.09
CA TYR A 225 36.59 10.89 23.11
C TYR A 225 35.60 10.56 21.99
#